data_AF-A0A948E007-F1
#
_entry.id   AF-A0A948E007-F1
#
_cell.length_a   1.000
_cell.length_b   1.000
_cell.length_c   1.000
_cell.angle_alpha   90.00
_cell.angle_beta   90.00
_cell.angle_gamma   90.00
#
_symmetry.space_group_name_H-M   'P 1'
#
loop_
_entity.id
_entity.type
_entity.pdbx_description
1 polymer ?
#
loop_
_entity_poly.entity_id
_entity_poly.type
_entity_poly.pdbx_seq_one_letter_code
_entity_poly.pdbx_strand_id
1 'polypeptide(L)' 'MIKQTLKRRKPGFSEFYYGFRSFGQLLKEAEARGILELESEEKSGGFIVKSCHIP' A
#
# COMPACT_ATOMS: atom_id res chain seq x y z
N MET A 1 1.84 -1.09 11.09
CA MET A 1 0.83 -1.04 10.01
C MET A 1 1.17 0.05 9.00
N ILE A 2 1.44 -0.28 7.75
CA ILE A 2 1.76 0.68 6.67
C ILE A 2 0.71 1.78 6.53
N LYS A 3 -0.58 1.44 6.68
CA LYS A 3 -1.69 2.43 6.67
C LYS A 3 -1.55 3.49 7.76
N GLN A 4 -1.13 3.09 8.96
CA GLN A 4 -0.90 4.00 10.08
C GLN A 4 0.34 4.87 9.84
N THR A 5 1.41 4.30 9.28
CA THR A 5 2.61 5.03 8.90
C THR A 5 2.32 6.07 7.81
N LEU A 6 1.52 5.71 6.79
CA LEU A 6 1.09 6.65 5.75
C LEU A 6 0.25 7.78 6.30
N LYS A 7 -0.72 7.49 7.17
CA LYS A 7 -1.52 8.54 7.84
C LYS A 7 -0.67 9.47 8.70
N ARG A 8 0.40 8.98 9.33
CA ARG A 8 1.34 9.83 10.08
C ARG A 8 2.18 10.72 9.15
N ARG A 9 2.63 10.18 8.02
CA ARG A 9 3.48 10.92 7.06
C ARG A 9 2.67 11.89 6.20
N LYS A 10 1.42 11.54 5.89
CA LYS A 10 0.47 12.34 5.12
C LYS A 10 -0.92 12.20 5.75
N PRO A 11 -1.30 13.10 6.68
CA PRO A 11 -2.58 13.01 7.40
C PRO A 11 -3.81 13.14 6.49
N GLY A 12 -3.67 13.77 5.32
CA GLY A 12 -4.71 13.83 4.29
C GLY A 12 -4.75 12.63 3.33
N PHE A 13 -3.99 11.56 3.61
CA PHE A 13 -4.02 10.37 2.76
C PHE A 13 -5.37 9.65 2.86
N SER A 14 -6.07 9.57 1.73
CA SER A 14 -7.31 8.82 1.56
C SER A 14 -7.20 8.02 0.28
N GLU A 15 -7.39 6.71 0.37
CA GLU A 15 -7.36 5.80 -0.79
C GLU A 15 -8.43 6.17 -1.83
N PHE A 16 -9.58 6.65 -1.35
CA PHE A 16 -10.70 7.10 -2.17
C PHE A 16 -10.34 8.33 -3.00
N TYR A 17 -9.49 9.21 -2.48
CA TYR A 17 -9.04 10.39 -3.22
C TYR A 17 -8.25 10.00 -4.48
N TYR A 18 -7.57 8.85 -4.43
CA TYR A 18 -6.84 8.28 -5.55
C TYR A 18 -7.68 7.30 -6.40
N GLY A 19 -8.98 7.17 -6.13
CA GLY A 19 -9.89 6.29 -6.87
C GLY A 19 -9.82 4.81 -6.48
N PHE A 20 -9.11 4.45 -5.41
CA PHE A 20 -9.01 3.05 -4.98
C PHE A 20 -10.12 2.66 -4.01
N ARG A 21 -10.68 1.46 -4.18
CA ARG A 21 -11.74 0.91 -3.32
C ARG A 21 -11.21 0.47 -1.95
N SER A 22 -9.91 0.21 -1.83
CA SER A 22 -9.27 -0.28 -0.62
C SER A 22 -7.75 -0.03 -0.64
N PHE A 23 -7.13 0.05 0.55
CA PHE A 23 -5.68 0.20 0.69
C PHE A 23 -4.89 -0.90 -0.02
N GLY A 24 -5.38 -2.15 0.07
CA GLY A 24 -4.77 -3.26 -0.65
C GLY A 24 -4.77 -3.09 -2.17
N GLN A 25 -5.79 -2.43 -2.74
CA GLN A 25 -5.85 -2.18 -4.18
C GLN A 25 -4.84 -1.12 -4.61
N LEU A 26 -4.68 -0.06 -3.82
CA LEU A 26 -3.64 0.96 -4.03
C LEU A 26 -2.24 0.34 -3.96
N LEU A 27 -2.02 -0.53 -2.98
CA LEU A 27 -0.75 -1.24 -2.83
C LEU A 27 -0.51 -2.14 -4.06
N LYS A 28 -1.46 -3.00 -4.44
CA LYS A 28 -1.34 -3.88 -5.62
C LYS A 28 -1.05 -3.13 -6.90
N GLU A 29 -1.65 -1.95 -7.08
CA GLU A 29 -1.36 -1.08 -8.23
C GLU A 29 0.08 -0.54 -8.17
N ALA A 30 0.56 -0.14 -7.00
CA ALA A 30 1.95 0.29 -6.84
C ALA A 30 2.95 -0.84 -7.11
N GLU A 31 2.60 -2.09 -6.76
CA GLU A 31 3.37 -3.28 -7.13
C GLU A 31 3.32 -3.58 -8.62
N ALA A 32 2.14 -3.51 -9.24
CA ALA A 32 1.97 -3.69 -10.68
C ALA A 32 2.77 -2.66 -11.49
N ARG A 33 3.01 -1.47 -10.92
CA ARG A 33 3.87 -0.42 -11.49
C ARG A 33 5.35 -0.60 -11.20
N GLY A 34 5.75 -1.61 -10.42
CA GLY A 34 7.13 -1.87 -10.03
C GLY A 34 7.71 -0.88 -9.02
N ILE A 35 6.86 -0.09 -8.35
CA ILE A 35 7.29 0.92 -7.35
C ILE A 35 7.61 0.23 -6.01
N LEU A 36 6.97 -0.90 -5.73
CA LEU A 36 7.17 -1.65 -4.49
C LEU A 36 6.86 -3.13 -4.70
N GLU A 37 7.33 -3.98 -3.80
CA GLU A 37 7.01 -5.41 -3.79
C GLU A 37 6.14 -5.72 -2.57
N LEU A 38 5.05 -6.45 -2.77
CA LEU A 38 4.11 -6.84 -1.72
C LEU A 38 4.12 -8.35 -1.56
N GLU A 39 4.00 -8.76 -0.31
CA GLU A 39 3.76 -10.14 0.07
C GLU A 39 2.41 -10.22 0.78
N SER A 40 1.58 -11.14 0.30
CA SER A 40 0.26 -11.38 0.89
C SER A 40 0.45 -12.24 2.14
N GLU A 41 0.07 -11.74 3.31
CA GLU A 41 0.13 -12.53 4.54
C GLU A 41 -1.19 -13.29 4.71
N GLU A 42 -1.21 -14.55 4.27
CA GLU A 42 -2.39 -15.42 4.29
C GLU A 42 -2.95 -15.66 5.70
N LYS A 43 -2.12 -15.50 6.75
CA LYS A 43 -2.55 -15.66 8.15
C LYS A 43 -3.42 -14.53 8.66
N SER A 44 -3.28 -13.32 8.12
CA SER A 44 -3.96 -12.11 8.64
C SER A 44 -4.80 -11.38 7.59
N GLY A 45 -4.76 -11.81 6.32
CA GLY A 45 -5.31 -11.06 5.19
C GLY A 45 -4.61 -9.70 4.97
N GLY A 46 -3.40 -9.56 5.50
CA GLY A 46 -2.59 -8.34 5.45
C GLY A 46 -1.67 -8.31 4.24
N PHE A 47 -1.08 -7.15 3.97
CA PHE A 47 -0.02 -6.98 2.97
C PHE A 47 1.27 -6.53 3.67
N ILE A 48 2.38 -7.19 3.35
CA ILE A 48 3.72 -6.85 3.82
C ILE A 48 4.48 -6.24 2.64
N VAL A 49 5.04 -5.04 2.82
CA VAL A 49 5.92 -4.44 1.80
C VAL A 49 7.32 -5.03 1.99
N LYS A 50 7.80 -5.76 0.99
CA LYS A 50 9.12 -6.42 0.97
C LYS A 50 10.22 -5.46 0.54
N SER A 51 9.93 -4.68 -0.49
CA SER A 51 10.87 -3.73 -1.07
C SER A 51 10.13 -2.52 -1.65
N CYS A 52 10.81 -1.39 -1.78
CA CYS A 52 10.29 -0.18 -2.42
C CYS A 52 11.35 0.32 -3.39
N HIS A 53 11.06 0.25 -4.68
CA HIS A 53 11.90 0.77 -5.74
C HIS A 53 11.42 2.18 -6.10
N ILE A 54 12.22 3.16 -5.72
CA ILE A 54 12.03 4.55 -6.14
C ILE A 54 12.97 4.75 -7.35
N PRO A 55 12.44 5.09 -8.53
CA PRO A 55 13.28 5.41 -9.69
C PRO A 55 14.11 6.67 -9.46
#